data_AF-A0A3C0C484-F1
#
_entry.id   AF-A0A3C0C484-F1
#
_cell.length_a   1.000
_cell.length_b   1.000
_cell.length_c   1.000
_cell.angle_alpha   90.00
_cell.angle_beta   90.00
_cell.angle_gamma   90.00
#
_symmetry.space_group_name_H-M   'P 1'
#
loop_
_entity.id
_entity.type
_entity.pdbx_description
1 polymer ?
#
loop_
_entity_poly.entity_id
_entity_poly.type
_entity_poly.pdbx_seq_one_letter_code
_entity_poly.pdbx_strand_id
1 'polypeptide(L)'
;MIAILKEGTTIQQRDSLCDWFRSMGLEVHLSEGQYKTIIGLIGDTSKVDINLVESLNMIESVKRITEPYKNANRKFHTDDSVVDISGIKIGGGNFQIIAGPCSVESREQILSVAESVKASGASLLRGGAFKPRTSPYDFQGLKGDGLDLLLEAREKTGLPIVTEIMNVRDIDLFEDIDVIQVGARNMQNFDLLKELGRTKKPILLKRGLANTLKELLMSAEYVMSGGNENIILCERGIRTYETFTRNTLDLSAVPALHELTHLPVVVDPSHATGLSRLVEPMAMAAAAAGA
;
A
#
# COMPACT_ATOMS: atom_id res chain seq x y z
N MET A 1 -22.52 -0.46 -10.23
CA MET A 1 -21.88 0.15 -11.43
C MET A 1 -22.97 0.72 -12.31
N ILE A 2 -22.68 1.72 -13.13
CA ILE A 2 -23.63 2.32 -14.06
C ILE A 2 -23.00 2.28 -15.45
N ALA A 3 -23.72 1.75 -16.44
CA ALA A 3 -23.37 1.84 -17.85
C ALA A 3 -24.36 2.76 -18.56
N ILE A 4 -23.85 3.77 -19.26
CA ILE A 4 -24.65 4.73 -20.02
C ILE A 4 -24.63 4.30 -21.49
N LEU A 5 -25.80 4.15 -22.10
CA LEU A 5 -25.93 3.73 -23.50
C LEU A 5 -25.85 4.93 -24.45
N LYS A 6 -25.24 4.72 -25.62
CA LYS A 6 -25.27 5.69 -26.71
C LYS A 6 -26.68 5.86 -27.25
N GLU A 7 -26.95 7.07 -27.72
CA GLU A 7 -28.18 7.39 -28.44
C GLU A 7 -28.29 6.52 -29.71
N GLY A 8 -29.48 5.98 -29.97
CA GLY A 8 -29.72 5.06 -31.10
C GLY A 8 -29.37 3.58 -30.83
N THR A 9 -28.98 3.22 -29.60
CA THR A 9 -28.85 1.80 -29.21
C THR A 9 -30.19 1.09 -29.34
N THR A 10 -30.21 -0.05 -30.04
CA THR A 10 -31.46 -0.79 -30.26
C THR A 10 -31.91 -1.53 -29.01
N ILE A 11 -33.22 -1.79 -28.90
CA ILE A 11 -33.81 -2.60 -27.82
C ILE A 11 -33.13 -3.98 -27.73
N GLN A 12 -32.86 -4.61 -28.87
CA GLN A 12 -32.18 -5.91 -28.91
C GLN A 12 -30.73 -5.84 -28.39
N GLN A 13 -29.98 -4.79 -28.72
CA GLN A 13 -28.64 -4.59 -28.20
C GLN A 13 -28.66 -4.38 -26.67
N ARG A 14 -29.57 -3.52 -26.20
CA ARG A 14 -29.79 -3.26 -24.77
C ARG A 14 -30.14 -4.54 -24.02
N ASP A 15 -31.10 -5.32 -24.52
CA ASP A 15 -31.59 -6.52 -23.84
C ASP A 15 -30.51 -7.62 -23.82
N SER A 16 -29.79 -7.80 -24.93
CA SER A 16 -28.64 -8.72 -24.99
C SER A 16 -27.55 -8.33 -23.98
N LEU A 17 -27.31 -7.03 -23.80
CA LEU A 17 -26.35 -6.53 -22.84
C LEU A 17 -26.83 -6.74 -21.38
N CYS A 18 -28.12 -6.49 -21.11
CA CYS A 18 -28.72 -6.78 -19.81
C CYS A 18 -28.60 -8.27 -19.46
N ASP A 19 -28.86 -9.16 -20.41
CA ASP A 19 -28.76 -10.60 -20.21
C ASP A 19 -27.31 -11.06 -20.00
N TRP A 20 -26.36 -10.45 -20.71
CA TRP A 20 -24.94 -10.68 -20.46
C TRP A 20 -24.55 -10.29 -19.03
N PHE A 21 -25.00 -9.14 -18.52
CA PHE A 21 -24.75 -8.77 -17.12
C PHE A 21 -25.42 -9.72 -16.13
N ARG A 22 -26.67 -10.14 -16.38
CA ARG A 22 -27.36 -11.14 -15.54
C ARG A 22 -26.63 -12.48 -15.51
N SER A 23 -26.04 -12.89 -16.62
CA SER A 23 -25.24 -14.13 -16.71
C SER A 23 -23.99 -14.11 -15.81
N MET A 24 -23.51 -12.91 -15.44
CA MET A 24 -22.43 -12.72 -14.48
C MET A 24 -22.91 -12.73 -13.01
N GLY A 25 -24.20 -12.99 -12.77
CA GLY A 25 -24.79 -12.96 -11.43
C GLY A 25 -25.08 -11.54 -10.91
N LEU A 26 -25.21 -10.55 -11.80
CA LEU A 26 -25.56 -9.18 -11.44
C LEU A 26 -27.05 -8.93 -11.62
N GLU A 27 -27.62 -8.16 -10.69
CA GLU A 27 -28.96 -7.60 -10.88
C GLU A 27 -28.86 -6.35 -11.76
N VAL A 28 -29.81 -6.21 -12.69
CA VAL A 28 -29.81 -5.14 -13.69
C VAL A 28 -31.06 -4.29 -13.56
N HIS A 29 -30.87 -3.00 -13.33
CA HIS A 29 -31.93 -1.99 -13.29
C HIS A 29 -31.82 -1.08 -14.50
N LEU A 30 -32.88 -1.03 -15.29
CA LEU A 30 -32.94 -0.14 -16.46
C LEU A 30 -33.61 1.17 -16.06
N SER A 31 -33.00 2.30 -16.44
CA SER A 31 -33.57 3.63 -16.31
C SER A 31 -33.59 4.30 -17.69
N GLU A 32 -34.77 4.35 -18.29
CA GLU A 32 -35.00 4.99 -19.59
C GLU A 32 -35.39 6.46 -19.37
N GLY A 33 -34.41 7.35 -19.50
CA GLY A 33 -34.65 8.78 -19.47
C GLY A 33 -35.01 9.33 -20.85
N GLN A 34 -35.54 10.55 -20.88
CA GLN A 34 -35.89 11.26 -22.11
C GLN A 34 -34.70 11.40 -23.09
N TYR A 35 -33.48 11.48 -22.58
CA TYR A 35 -32.26 11.73 -23.39
C TYR A 35 -31.22 10.61 -23.31
N LYS A 36 -31.27 9.76 -22.28
CA LYS A 36 -30.26 8.73 -22.02
C LYS A 36 -30.92 7.50 -21.43
N THR A 37 -30.46 6.33 -21.87
CA THR A 37 -30.76 5.06 -21.22
C THR A 37 -29.58 4.65 -20.36
N ILE A 38 -29.87 4.34 -19.10
CA ILE A 38 -28.89 3.98 -18.09
C ILE A 38 -29.16 2.56 -17.62
N ILE A 39 -28.10 1.74 -17.56
CA ILE A 39 -28.13 0.41 -16.98
C ILE A 39 -27.40 0.47 -15.63
N GLY A 40 -28.16 0.36 -14.54
CA GLY A 40 -27.64 0.14 -13.20
C GLY A 40 -27.33 -1.33 -12.98
N LEU A 41 -26.11 -1.62 -12.51
CA LEU A 41 -25.64 -2.96 -12.16
C LEU A 41 -25.46 -3.04 -10.64
N ILE A 42 -26.21 -3.93 -10.00
CA ILE A 42 -26.24 -4.16 -8.56
C ILE A 42 -25.66 -5.56 -8.29
N GLY A 43 -24.87 -5.68 -7.21
CA GLY A 43 -24.15 -6.91 -6.85
C GLY A 43 -22.64 -6.72 -6.86
N ASP A 44 -21.90 -7.83 -6.95
CA ASP A 44 -20.43 -7.81 -6.91
C ASP A 44 -19.82 -7.36 -8.24
N THR A 45 -19.89 -6.05 -8.49
CA THR A 45 -19.36 -5.48 -9.73
C THR A 45 -17.83 -5.51 -9.82
N SER A 46 -17.09 -5.93 -8.77
CA SER A 46 -15.61 -6.10 -8.79
C SER A 46 -15.12 -6.98 -9.95
N LYS A 47 -15.93 -7.95 -10.37
CA LYS A 47 -15.62 -8.91 -11.43
C LYS A 47 -15.84 -8.37 -12.85
N VAL A 48 -16.43 -7.18 -12.99
CA VAL A 48 -16.69 -6.56 -14.29
C VAL A 48 -15.53 -5.65 -14.67
N ASP A 49 -14.87 -5.97 -15.79
CA ASP A 49 -13.87 -5.12 -16.42
C ASP A 49 -14.56 -3.92 -17.09
N ILE A 50 -14.27 -2.72 -16.59
CA ILE A 50 -14.83 -1.46 -17.12
C ILE A 50 -14.41 -1.24 -18.56
N ASN A 51 -13.15 -1.53 -18.92
CA ASN A 51 -12.64 -1.27 -20.26
C ASN A 51 -13.33 -2.17 -21.30
N LEU A 52 -13.61 -3.41 -20.92
CA LEU A 52 -14.36 -4.34 -21.77
C LEU A 52 -15.77 -3.78 -22.04
N VAL A 53 -16.47 -3.32 -21.00
CA VAL A 53 -17.81 -2.75 -21.17
C VAL A 53 -17.76 -1.46 -21.97
N GLU A 54 -16.80 -0.56 -21.70
CA GLU A 54 -16.62 0.69 -22.45
C GLU A 54 -16.24 0.48 -23.93
N SER A 55 -15.62 -0.66 -24.26
CA SER A 55 -15.30 -1.00 -25.65
C SER A 55 -16.52 -1.41 -26.48
N LEU A 56 -17.65 -1.72 -25.85
CA LEU A 56 -18.86 -2.11 -26.55
C LEU A 56 -19.45 -0.92 -27.31
N ASN A 57 -19.74 -1.11 -28.60
CA ASN A 57 -20.18 -0.04 -29.49
C ASN A 57 -21.39 0.75 -28.96
N MET A 58 -22.29 0.07 -28.23
CA MET A 58 -23.52 0.63 -27.64
C MET A 58 -23.31 1.39 -26.32
N ILE A 59 -22.12 1.33 -25.72
CA ILE A 59 -21.79 1.98 -24.45
C ILE A 59 -21.15 3.33 -24.73
N GLU A 60 -21.67 4.37 -24.07
CA GLU A 60 -21.12 5.71 -24.10
C GLU A 60 -20.06 5.92 -23.02
N SER A 61 -20.35 5.47 -21.80
CA SER A 61 -19.41 5.51 -20.67
C SER A 61 -19.84 4.57 -19.55
N VAL A 62 -18.90 4.16 -18.69
CA VAL A 62 -19.18 3.33 -17.53
C VAL A 62 -18.62 3.98 -16.28
N LYS A 63 -19.43 4.03 -15.22
CA LYS A 63 -19.02 4.56 -13.92
C LYS A 63 -19.22 3.51 -12.84
N ARG A 64 -18.16 3.21 -12.10
CA ARG A 64 -18.28 2.39 -10.89
C ARG A 64 -18.72 3.29 -9.74
N ILE A 65 -19.80 2.90 -9.06
CA ILE A 65 -20.31 3.64 -7.90
C ILE A 65 -19.49 3.31 -6.65
N THR A 66 -19.13 2.03 -6.49
CA THR A 66 -18.36 1.54 -5.34
C THR A 66 -16.88 1.56 -5.63
N GLU A 67 -16.07 1.85 -4.62
CA GLU A 67 -14.62 1.74 -4.74
C GLU A 67 -14.20 0.27 -4.96
N PRO A 68 -13.13 0.01 -5.74
CA PRO A 68 -12.75 -1.35 -6.14
C PRO A 68 -11.94 -2.13 -5.09
N TYR A 69 -11.45 -1.47 -4.04
CA TYR A 69 -10.80 -2.08 -2.89
C TYR A 69 -11.88 -2.26 -1.81
N LYS A 70 -12.28 -3.48 -1.45
CA LYS A 70 -13.34 -3.70 -0.45
C LYS A 70 -12.74 -4.01 0.92
N ASN A 71 -11.75 -4.89 0.95
CA ASN A 71 -11.11 -5.32 2.19
C ASN A 71 -10.37 -4.16 2.85
N ALA A 72 -9.74 -3.28 2.08
CA ALA A 72 -9.06 -2.11 2.62
C ALA A 72 -9.99 -0.90 2.86
N ASN A 73 -11.30 -0.99 2.58
CA ASN A 73 -12.18 0.19 2.54
C ASN A 73 -12.95 0.38 3.84
N ARG A 74 -12.85 1.57 4.41
CA ARG A 74 -13.48 1.92 5.69
C ARG A 74 -15.01 1.78 5.66
N LYS A 75 -15.66 1.95 4.51
CA LYS A 75 -17.11 1.77 4.37
C LYS A 75 -17.55 0.33 4.63
N PHE A 76 -16.66 -0.65 4.42
CA PHE A 76 -16.92 -2.07 4.68
C PHE A 76 -16.35 -2.53 6.03
N HIS A 77 -15.36 -1.79 6.56
CA HIS A 77 -14.67 -2.07 7.81
C HIS A 77 -14.59 -0.77 8.63
N THR A 78 -15.56 -0.56 9.52
CA THR A 78 -15.72 0.72 10.21
C THR A 78 -14.67 0.97 11.29
N ASP A 79 -14.20 -0.09 11.93
CA ASP A 79 -13.25 -0.03 13.04
C ASP A 79 -11.81 0.07 12.53
N ASP A 80 -10.98 0.84 13.22
CA ASP A 80 -9.56 0.98 12.88
C ASP A 80 -8.83 -0.36 13.05
N SER A 81 -8.04 -0.73 12.04
CA SER A 81 -7.09 -1.83 12.18
C SER A 81 -5.93 -1.42 13.08
N VAL A 82 -5.54 -2.35 13.94
CA VAL A 82 -4.34 -2.24 14.77
C VAL A 82 -3.44 -3.42 14.44
N VAL A 83 -2.25 -3.12 13.94
CA VAL A 83 -1.24 -4.14 13.65
C VAL A 83 -0.37 -4.31 14.89
N ASP A 84 -0.41 -5.50 15.48
CA ASP A 84 0.37 -5.87 16.67
C ASP A 84 1.66 -6.58 16.24
N ILE A 85 2.80 -5.98 16.59
CA ILE A 85 4.13 -6.48 16.29
C ILE A 85 4.81 -6.76 17.61
N SER A 86 4.71 -8.00 18.08
CA SER A 86 5.34 -8.47 19.33
C SER A 86 4.93 -7.62 20.55
N GLY A 87 3.66 -7.24 20.64
CA GLY A 87 3.08 -6.39 21.69
C GLY A 87 3.09 -4.89 21.37
N ILE A 88 3.77 -4.46 20.30
CA ILE A 88 3.84 -3.07 19.86
C ILE A 88 2.72 -2.82 18.84
N LYS A 89 1.79 -1.95 19.20
CA LYS A 89 0.61 -1.64 18.38
C LYS A 89 0.85 -0.44 17.48
N ILE A 90 0.53 -0.58 16.19
CA ILE A 90 0.50 0.50 15.20
C ILE A 90 -0.93 0.68 14.70
N GLY A 91 -1.47 1.89 14.80
CA GLY A 91 -2.86 2.21 14.46
C GLY A 91 -3.81 2.27 15.67
N GLY A 92 -5.06 2.66 15.44
CA GLY A 92 -6.09 2.77 16.49
C GLY A 92 -5.69 3.64 17.67
N GLY A 93 -5.07 4.80 17.40
CA GLY A 93 -4.58 5.74 18.42
C GLY A 93 -3.17 5.44 18.98
N ASN A 94 -2.51 4.39 18.53
CA ASN A 94 -1.13 4.07 18.92
C ASN A 94 -0.13 4.67 17.93
N PHE A 95 0.71 5.59 18.40
CA PHE A 95 1.78 6.24 17.63
C PHE A 95 3.12 5.54 17.86
N GLN A 96 3.82 5.19 16.78
CA GLN A 96 5.11 4.49 16.86
C GLN A 96 6.17 5.15 15.97
N ILE A 97 7.43 5.08 16.40
CA ILE A 97 8.59 5.51 15.62
C ILE A 97 9.39 4.29 15.17
N ILE A 98 9.65 4.20 13.87
CA ILE A 98 10.50 3.18 13.25
C ILE A 98 11.78 3.88 12.77
N ALA A 99 12.93 3.52 13.34
CA ALA A 99 14.19 4.19 13.04
C ALA A 99 15.35 3.19 12.84
N GLY A 100 16.42 3.65 12.19
CA GLY A 100 17.58 2.81 11.86
C GLY A 100 18.20 3.17 10.51
N PRO A 101 19.29 2.50 10.12
CA PRO A 101 20.07 2.91 8.97
C PRO A 101 19.37 2.62 7.64
N CYS A 102 19.82 3.32 6.59
CA CYS A 102 19.34 3.06 5.24
C CYS A 102 19.72 1.64 4.78
N SER A 103 20.97 1.23 5.01
CA SER A 103 21.51 -0.09 4.67
C SER A 103 22.15 -0.70 5.91
N VAL A 104 22.14 -2.02 6.01
CA VAL A 104 22.99 -2.73 6.98
C VAL A 104 24.37 -2.86 6.35
N GLU A 105 25.40 -2.30 7.00
CA GLU A 105 26.74 -2.17 6.42
C GLU A 105 27.79 -2.97 7.19
N SER A 106 27.66 -3.07 8.51
CA SER A 106 28.52 -3.91 9.34
C SER A 106 27.83 -4.27 10.65
N ARG A 107 28.35 -5.30 11.33
CA ARG A 107 27.88 -5.72 12.66
C ARG A 107 28.00 -4.60 13.70
N GLU A 108 29.15 -3.94 13.76
CA GLU A 108 29.38 -2.83 14.71
C GLU A 108 28.40 -1.68 14.47
N GLN A 109 28.19 -1.33 13.19
CA GLN A 109 27.29 -0.26 12.79
C GLN A 109 25.85 -0.55 13.18
N ILE A 110 25.31 -1.74 12.87
CA ILE A 110 23.91 -2.04 13.16
C ILE A 110 23.63 -2.18 14.66
N LEU A 111 24.55 -2.80 15.42
CA LEU A 111 24.37 -2.98 16.86
C LEU A 111 24.41 -1.65 17.60
N SER A 112 25.36 -0.77 17.26
CA SER A 112 25.47 0.58 17.85
C SER A 112 24.25 1.44 17.53
N VAL A 113 23.76 1.38 16.28
CA VAL A 113 22.54 2.11 15.89
C VAL A 113 21.31 1.54 16.59
N ALA A 114 21.17 0.22 16.72
CA ALA A 114 20.04 -0.40 17.40
C ALA A 114 19.94 0.04 18.88
N GLU A 115 21.06 0.08 19.59
CA GLU A 115 21.12 0.58 20.97
C GLU A 115 20.72 2.06 21.06
N SER A 116 21.24 2.88 20.14
CA SER A 116 20.93 4.31 20.10
C SER A 116 19.45 4.57 19.78
N VAL A 117 18.89 3.80 18.84
CA VAL A 117 17.47 3.84 18.44
C VAL A 117 16.58 3.48 19.63
N LYS A 118 16.90 2.40 20.36
CA LYS A 118 16.16 2.00 21.57
C LYS A 118 16.25 3.07 22.65
N ALA A 119 17.45 3.58 22.93
CA ALA A 119 17.67 4.63 23.92
C ALA A 119 16.91 5.93 23.58
N SER A 120 16.68 6.20 22.29
CA SER A 120 15.89 7.36 21.83
C SER A 120 14.37 7.16 21.91
N GLY A 121 13.89 5.98 22.32
CA GLY A 121 12.47 5.68 22.47
C GLY A 121 11.75 5.23 21.20
N ALA A 122 12.48 4.88 20.14
CA ALA A 122 11.86 4.25 18.97
C ALA A 122 11.47 2.80 19.29
N SER A 123 10.36 2.36 18.73
CA SER A 123 9.73 1.08 19.07
C SER A 123 10.16 -0.05 18.13
N LEU A 124 10.63 0.28 16.93
CA LEU A 124 11.10 -0.70 15.94
C LEU A 124 12.42 -0.26 15.31
N LEU A 125 13.24 -1.25 14.97
CA LEU A 125 14.48 -1.08 14.24
C LEU A 125 14.26 -1.35 12.75
N ARG A 126 14.64 -0.42 11.87
CA ARG A 126 14.67 -0.67 10.42
C ARG A 126 16.08 -0.78 9.88
N GLY A 127 16.28 -1.60 8.85
CA GLY A 127 17.57 -1.68 8.15
C GLY A 127 17.42 -2.41 6.82
N GLY A 128 18.03 -1.89 5.74
CA GLY A 128 17.95 -2.53 4.42
C GLY A 128 19.06 -3.55 4.21
N ALA A 129 18.74 -4.84 4.26
CA ALA A 129 19.66 -5.92 3.91
C ALA A 129 19.80 -6.10 2.38
N PHE A 130 18.71 -5.83 1.64
CA PHE A 130 18.66 -5.80 0.18
C PHE A 130 18.48 -4.36 -0.30
N LYS A 131 19.21 -3.94 -1.33
CA LYS A 131 19.19 -2.54 -1.79
C LYS A 131 18.76 -2.43 -3.27
N PRO A 132 17.64 -1.75 -3.57
CA PRO A 132 17.29 -1.39 -4.94
C PRO A 132 18.20 -0.27 -5.43
N ARG A 133 19.22 -0.60 -6.22
CA ARG A 133 20.14 0.37 -6.79
C ARG A 133 19.81 0.65 -8.24
N THR A 134 19.94 1.91 -8.63
CA THR A 134 19.84 2.31 -10.04
C THR A 134 21.10 1.94 -10.79
N SER A 135 22.28 2.05 -10.15
CA SER A 135 23.57 1.65 -10.71
C SER A 135 23.93 0.23 -10.26
N PRO A 136 24.41 -0.64 -11.17
CA PRO A 136 24.87 -1.99 -10.81
C PRO A 136 26.17 -1.99 -10.00
N TYR A 137 26.89 -0.85 -9.93
CA TYR A 137 28.16 -0.72 -9.21
C TYR A 137 28.00 -0.26 -7.77
N ASP A 138 26.79 0.15 -7.37
CA ASP A 138 26.52 0.58 -6.01
C ASP A 138 26.47 -0.63 -5.07
N PHE A 139 26.70 -0.41 -3.78
CA PHE A 139 26.55 -1.44 -2.74
C PHE A 139 25.14 -2.06 -2.77
N GLN A 140 25.07 -3.37 -3.06
CA GLN A 140 23.82 -4.12 -3.25
C GLN A 140 23.16 -4.58 -1.94
N GLY A 141 23.81 -4.34 -0.79
CA GLY A 141 23.41 -4.88 0.50
C GLY A 141 24.05 -6.24 0.81
N LEU A 142 24.03 -6.62 2.08
CA LEU A 142 24.59 -7.89 2.56
C LEU A 142 23.65 -9.09 2.37
N LYS A 143 22.41 -8.87 1.90
CA LYS A 143 21.40 -9.93 1.68
C LYS A 143 21.17 -10.76 2.95
N GLY A 144 21.26 -12.09 2.88
CA GLY A 144 21.08 -13.00 4.02
C GLY A 144 21.92 -12.61 5.23
N ASP A 145 23.23 -12.38 5.06
CA ASP A 145 24.12 -11.94 6.13
C ASP A 145 23.64 -10.62 6.78
N GLY A 146 23.03 -9.73 5.99
CA GLY A 146 22.44 -8.49 6.50
C GLY A 146 21.18 -8.70 7.33
N LEU A 147 20.40 -9.76 7.05
CA LEU A 147 19.26 -10.16 7.87
C LEU A 147 19.73 -10.77 9.18
N ASP A 148 20.75 -11.64 9.16
CA ASP A 148 21.34 -12.24 10.36
C ASP A 148 21.84 -11.18 11.34
N LEU A 149 22.48 -10.13 10.80
CA LEU A 149 22.92 -8.97 11.60
C LEU A 149 21.76 -8.17 12.20
N LEU A 150 20.61 -8.09 11.51
CA LEU A 150 19.42 -7.46 12.09
C LEU A 150 18.82 -8.33 13.19
N LEU A 151 18.77 -9.65 12.99
CA LEU A 151 18.29 -10.61 13.99
C LEU A 151 19.13 -10.54 15.26
N GLU A 152 20.46 -10.46 15.13
CA GLU A 152 21.37 -10.24 16.27
C GLU A 152 21.08 -8.90 16.98
N ALA A 153 20.83 -7.83 16.22
CA ALA A 153 20.46 -6.54 16.80
C ALA A 153 19.13 -6.60 17.57
N ARG A 154 18.15 -7.36 17.07
CA ARG A 154 16.89 -7.63 17.78
C ARG A 154 17.13 -8.44 19.04
N GLU A 155 17.93 -9.48 19.02
CA GLU A 155 18.24 -10.26 20.25
C GLU A 155 18.86 -9.38 21.34
N LYS A 156 19.76 -8.48 20.94
CA LYS A 156 20.45 -7.58 21.88
C LYS A 156 19.53 -6.50 22.45
N THR A 157 18.63 -5.96 21.64
CA THR A 157 17.85 -4.77 22.00
C THR A 157 16.37 -5.07 22.29
N GLY A 158 15.84 -6.19 21.85
CA GLY A 158 14.43 -6.52 21.86
C GLY A 158 13.58 -5.69 20.88
N LEU A 159 14.19 -4.87 20.00
CA LEU A 159 13.45 -4.09 19.00
C LEU A 159 13.03 -4.99 17.82
N PRO A 160 11.73 -5.08 17.49
CA PRO A 160 11.28 -5.75 16.28
C PRO A 160 11.87 -5.12 15.01
N ILE A 161 12.13 -5.95 14.00
CA ILE A 161 12.83 -5.57 12.77
C ILE A 161 11.85 -5.28 11.64
N VAL A 162 12.09 -4.17 10.94
CA VAL A 162 11.48 -3.84 9.66
C VAL A 162 12.55 -3.87 8.57
N THR A 163 12.44 -4.78 7.60
CA THR A 163 13.38 -4.85 6.47
C THR A 163 12.68 -5.08 5.13
N GLU A 164 13.31 -4.63 4.05
CA GLU A 164 12.71 -4.58 2.72
C GLU A 164 12.95 -5.87 1.95
N ILE A 165 11.88 -6.47 1.44
CA ILE A 165 11.94 -7.56 0.47
C ILE A 165 11.96 -6.99 -0.95
N MET A 166 12.85 -7.55 -1.77
CA MET A 166 13.04 -7.09 -3.15
C MET A 166 12.48 -8.07 -4.18
N ASN A 167 12.47 -9.37 -3.87
CA ASN A 167 12.09 -10.42 -4.80
C ASN A 167 11.33 -11.53 -4.06
N VAL A 168 10.41 -12.18 -4.77
CA VAL A 168 9.66 -13.35 -4.28
C VAL A 168 10.58 -14.50 -3.87
N ARG A 169 11.70 -14.69 -4.56
CA ARG A 169 12.64 -15.78 -4.29
C ARG A 169 13.30 -15.70 -2.93
N ASP A 170 13.33 -14.52 -2.33
CA ASP A 170 13.96 -14.28 -1.04
C ASP A 170 12.96 -14.43 0.12
N ILE A 171 11.68 -14.72 -0.14
CA ILE A 171 10.60 -14.69 0.87
C ILE A 171 10.87 -15.61 2.06
N ASP A 172 11.48 -16.77 1.84
CA ASP A 172 11.79 -17.74 2.89
C ASP A 172 12.83 -17.19 3.89
N LEU A 173 13.71 -16.27 3.44
CA LEU A 173 14.67 -15.61 4.31
C LEU A 173 14.01 -14.63 5.30
N PHE A 174 12.74 -14.29 5.09
CA PHE A 174 11.99 -13.35 5.93
C PHE A 174 11.13 -14.06 7.00
N GLU A 175 11.28 -15.37 7.18
CA GLU A 175 10.53 -16.15 8.18
C GLU A 175 10.70 -15.60 9.60
N ASP A 176 11.91 -15.19 9.98
CA ASP A 176 12.20 -14.65 11.32
C ASP A 176 12.04 -13.13 11.44
N ILE A 177 11.74 -12.43 10.34
CA ILE A 177 11.58 -10.97 10.33
C ILE A 177 10.21 -10.57 10.88
N ASP A 178 10.15 -9.51 11.70
CA ASP A 178 8.91 -9.09 12.35
C ASP A 178 7.95 -8.34 11.39
N VAL A 179 8.50 -7.48 10.52
CA VAL A 179 7.72 -6.73 9.52
C VAL A 179 8.43 -6.75 8.18
N ILE A 180 7.72 -7.16 7.14
CA ILE A 180 8.21 -7.15 5.76
C ILE A 180 7.84 -5.82 5.11
N GLN A 181 8.83 -5.02 4.73
CA GLN A 181 8.62 -3.80 3.97
C GLN A 181 8.58 -4.09 2.46
N VAL A 182 7.55 -3.59 1.78
CA VAL A 182 7.52 -3.47 0.33
C VAL A 182 7.88 -2.04 -0.04
N GLY A 183 9.03 -1.86 -0.69
CA GLY A 183 9.49 -0.55 -1.13
C GLY A 183 8.64 0.05 -2.25
N ALA A 184 8.72 1.38 -2.39
CA ALA A 184 7.94 2.14 -3.37
C ALA A 184 8.09 1.67 -4.82
N ARG A 185 9.24 1.07 -5.18
CA ARG A 185 9.47 0.52 -6.53
C ARG A 185 8.74 -0.81 -6.78
N ASN A 186 8.41 -1.52 -5.71
CA ASN A 186 7.71 -2.81 -5.73
C ASN A 186 6.24 -2.67 -5.33
N MET A 187 5.71 -1.45 -5.13
CA MET A 187 4.31 -1.26 -4.70
C MET A 187 3.31 -1.93 -5.67
N GLN A 188 3.60 -1.99 -6.96
CA GLN A 188 2.77 -2.68 -7.96
C GLN A 188 3.42 -3.97 -8.50
N ASN A 189 4.37 -4.54 -7.76
CA ASN A 189 4.88 -5.88 -8.05
C ASN A 189 3.85 -6.92 -7.58
N PHE A 190 2.80 -7.12 -8.37
CA PHE A 190 1.64 -7.91 -7.95
C PHE A 190 1.97 -9.37 -7.67
N ASP A 191 2.98 -9.94 -8.31
CA ASP A 191 3.41 -11.32 -8.00
C ASP A 191 4.03 -11.38 -6.60
N LEU A 192 4.83 -10.38 -6.22
CA LEU A 192 5.31 -10.25 -4.84
C LEU A 192 4.16 -10.03 -3.84
N LEU A 193 3.22 -9.14 -4.15
CA LEU A 193 2.09 -8.86 -3.25
C LEU A 193 1.19 -10.08 -3.03
N LYS A 194 0.95 -10.90 -4.07
CA LYS A 194 0.17 -12.13 -3.95
C LYS A 194 0.84 -13.14 -3.02
N GLU A 195 2.16 -13.33 -3.13
CA GLU A 195 2.89 -14.24 -2.25
C GLU A 195 2.94 -13.70 -0.82
N LEU A 196 3.13 -12.39 -0.63
CA LEU A 196 3.03 -11.77 0.70
C LEU A 196 1.63 -11.91 1.32
N GLY A 197 0.58 -11.92 0.50
CA GLY A 197 -0.79 -12.20 0.92
C GLY A 197 -1.00 -13.60 1.52
N ARG A 198 -0.14 -14.57 1.17
CA ARG A 198 -0.18 -15.93 1.74
C ARG A 198 0.58 -16.06 3.06
N THR A 199 1.41 -15.08 3.38
CA THR A 199 2.10 -15.03 4.68
C THR A 199 1.16 -14.52 5.78
N LYS A 200 1.61 -14.60 7.04
CA LYS A 200 0.92 -13.96 8.18
C LYS A 200 1.73 -12.82 8.79
N LYS A 201 2.80 -12.40 8.12
CA LYS A 201 3.67 -11.34 8.59
C LYS A 201 3.03 -9.97 8.32
N PRO A 202 3.16 -9.02 9.26
CA PRO A 202 2.86 -7.62 8.99
C PRO A 202 3.62 -7.09 7.77
N ILE A 203 2.90 -6.40 6.88
CA ILE A 203 3.44 -5.81 5.65
C ILE A 203 3.42 -4.29 5.76
N LEU A 204 4.59 -3.65 5.68
CA LEU A 204 4.71 -2.20 5.53
C LEU A 204 4.78 -1.85 4.03
N LEU A 205 3.69 -1.35 3.48
CA LEU A 205 3.54 -1.06 2.06
C LEU A 205 3.79 0.42 1.77
N LYS A 206 4.92 0.71 1.12
CA LYS A 206 5.26 2.08 0.71
C LYS A 206 4.54 2.50 -0.55
N ARG A 207 3.95 3.71 -0.54
CA ARG A 207 3.37 4.33 -1.72
C ARG A 207 4.40 4.47 -2.84
N GLY A 208 4.04 4.09 -4.04
CA GLY A 208 4.86 4.23 -5.23
C GLY A 208 4.99 5.69 -5.67
N LEU A 209 6.10 6.00 -6.34
CA LEU A 209 6.52 7.38 -6.62
C LEU A 209 5.50 8.18 -7.45
N ALA A 210 4.71 7.51 -8.28
CA ALA A 210 3.77 8.16 -9.20
C ALA A 210 2.35 7.62 -9.01
N ASN A 211 2.08 6.99 -7.87
CA ASN A 211 0.81 6.32 -7.66
C ASN A 211 -0.20 7.18 -6.90
N THR A 212 -1.46 7.05 -7.29
CA THR A 212 -2.61 7.62 -6.60
C THR A 212 -2.91 6.85 -5.31
N LEU A 213 -3.69 7.44 -4.39
CA LEU A 213 -4.16 6.73 -3.19
C LEU A 213 -4.99 5.50 -3.53
N LYS A 214 -5.79 5.57 -4.60
CA LYS A 214 -6.54 4.42 -5.11
C LYS A 214 -5.61 3.26 -5.50
N GLU A 215 -4.50 3.53 -6.17
CA GLU A 215 -3.55 2.49 -6.56
C GLU A 215 -2.78 1.92 -5.37
N LEU A 216 -2.47 2.74 -4.36
CA LEU A 216 -1.93 2.28 -3.08
C LEU A 216 -2.91 1.31 -2.38
N LEU A 217 -4.19 1.70 -2.25
CA LEU A 217 -5.21 0.88 -1.62
C LEU A 217 -5.51 -0.39 -2.40
N MET A 218 -5.48 -0.35 -3.74
CA MET A 218 -5.56 -1.57 -4.56
C MET A 218 -4.35 -2.48 -4.34
N SER A 219 -3.16 -1.94 -4.10
CA SER A 219 -1.97 -2.75 -3.82
C SER A 219 -2.06 -3.41 -2.43
N ALA A 220 -2.63 -2.72 -1.44
CA ALA A 220 -3.00 -3.34 -0.17
C ALA A 220 -4.07 -4.44 -0.38
N GLU A 221 -5.10 -4.17 -1.18
CA GLU A 221 -6.16 -5.13 -1.51
C GLU A 221 -5.60 -6.43 -2.11
N TYR A 222 -4.55 -6.35 -2.94
CA TYR A 222 -3.88 -7.56 -3.48
C TYR A 222 -3.34 -8.46 -2.37
N VAL A 223 -2.69 -7.89 -1.34
CA VAL A 223 -2.19 -8.63 -0.19
C VAL A 223 -3.36 -9.18 0.65
N MET A 224 -4.38 -8.36 0.94
CA MET A 224 -5.55 -8.75 1.72
C MET A 224 -6.35 -9.86 1.05
N SER A 225 -6.49 -9.82 -0.29
CA SER A 225 -7.18 -10.85 -1.06
C SER A 225 -6.51 -12.22 -0.98
N GLY A 226 -5.21 -12.26 -0.64
CA GLY A 226 -4.47 -13.50 -0.34
C GLY A 226 -4.72 -14.05 1.06
N GLY A 227 -5.37 -13.29 1.95
CA GLY A 227 -5.68 -13.68 3.33
C GLY A 227 -4.77 -13.07 4.40
N ASN A 228 -3.99 -12.03 4.06
CA ASN A 228 -3.17 -11.29 5.02
C ASN A 228 -3.68 -9.85 5.18
N GLU A 229 -4.33 -9.57 6.30
CA GLU A 229 -4.93 -8.27 6.61
C GLU A 229 -3.98 -7.35 7.42
N ASN A 230 -2.79 -7.83 7.80
CA ASN A 230 -1.83 -7.09 8.61
C ASN A 230 -1.02 -6.12 7.74
N ILE A 231 -1.62 -5.00 7.35
CA ILE A 231 -1.00 -4.03 6.45
C ILE A 231 -0.84 -2.67 7.13
N ILE A 232 0.34 -2.08 6.99
CA ILE A 232 0.67 -0.71 7.38
C ILE A 232 0.99 0.07 6.11
N LEU A 233 0.23 1.12 5.81
CA LEU A 233 0.47 1.98 4.66
C LEU A 233 1.56 3.00 5.00
N CYS A 234 2.44 3.31 4.05
CA CYS A 234 3.50 4.29 4.27
C CYS A 234 3.53 5.33 3.15
N GLU A 235 3.10 6.56 3.48
CA GLU A 235 3.29 7.74 2.62
C GLU A 235 4.77 8.15 2.64
N ARG A 236 5.36 8.35 1.46
CA ARG A 236 6.82 8.54 1.32
C ARG A 236 7.21 9.55 0.25
N GLY A 237 6.26 10.37 -0.18
CA GLY A 237 6.39 11.39 -1.21
C GLY A 237 6.20 10.86 -2.62
N ILE A 238 5.59 11.72 -3.44
CA ILE A 238 5.30 11.53 -4.86
C ILE A 238 6.21 12.38 -5.74
N ARG A 239 6.39 11.94 -6.98
CA ARG A 239 7.09 12.70 -8.02
C ARG A 239 6.20 13.83 -8.52
N THR A 240 6.76 15.02 -8.56
CA THR A 240 6.14 16.22 -9.13
C THR A 240 7.15 16.92 -10.04
N TYR A 241 6.84 18.14 -10.48
CA TYR A 241 7.79 19.00 -11.18
C TYR A 241 8.80 19.70 -10.23
N GLU A 242 8.58 19.66 -8.91
CA GLU A 242 9.46 20.28 -7.92
C GLU A 242 10.80 19.52 -7.83
N THR A 243 11.89 20.26 -7.63
CA THR A 243 13.27 19.73 -7.67
C THR A 243 14.06 19.97 -6.38
N PHE A 244 13.58 20.81 -5.47
CA PHE A 244 14.24 21.09 -4.20
C PHE A 244 14.30 19.87 -3.27
N THR A 245 13.28 19.02 -3.32
CA THR A 245 13.21 17.76 -2.58
C THR A 245 13.27 16.59 -3.55
N ARG A 246 13.70 15.42 -3.06
CA ARG A 246 13.74 14.19 -3.87
C ARG A 246 12.35 13.80 -4.37
N ASN A 247 11.33 13.99 -3.54
CA ASN A 247 9.91 13.84 -3.83
C ASN A 247 9.14 14.89 -3.03
N THR A 248 7.95 15.24 -3.48
CA THR A 248 7.04 16.08 -2.70
C THR A 248 6.28 15.20 -1.70
N LEU A 249 6.48 15.44 -0.40
CA LEU A 249 5.71 14.73 0.64
C LEU A 249 4.24 15.14 0.56
N ASP A 250 3.36 14.19 0.25
CA ASP A 250 1.92 14.41 0.19
C ASP A 250 1.30 14.21 1.58
N LEU A 251 1.45 15.21 2.47
CA LEU A 251 0.85 15.13 3.81
C LEU A 251 -0.68 15.04 3.80
N SER A 252 -1.33 15.49 2.72
CA SER A 252 -2.78 15.36 2.57
C SER A 252 -3.23 13.90 2.45
N ALA A 253 -2.33 13.01 2.03
CA ALA A 253 -2.59 11.57 1.97
C ALA A 253 -2.94 10.97 3.33
N VAL A 254 -2.40 11.48 4.43
CA VAL A 254 -2.63 10.93 5.77
C VAL A 254 -4.10 11.04 6.18
N PRO A 255 -4.71 12.24 6.29
CA PRO A 255 -6.14 12.34 6.61
C PRO A 255 -7.04 11.73 5.53
N ALA A 256 -6.66 11.83 4.25
CA ALA A 256 -7.42 11.20 3.18
C ALA A 256 -7.47 9.67 3.31
N LEU A 257 -6.34 9.04 3.67
CA LEU A 257 -6.31 7.60 3.92
C LEU A 257 -7.14 7.23 5.16
N HIS A 258 -7.13 8.04 6.21
CA HIS A 258 -8.04 7.82 7.36
C HIS A 258 -9.52 7.84 6.96
N GLU A 259 -9.92 8.64 5.97
CA GLU A 259 -11.31 8.60 5.45
C GLU A 259 -11.58 7.38 4.57
N LEU A 260 -10.60 6.95 3.78
CA LEU A 260 -10.77 5.92 2.75
C LEU A 260 -10.56 4.49 3.28
N THR A 261 -9.71 4.31 4.28
CA THR A 261 -9.28 3.01 4.79
C THR A 261 -9.21 2.99 6.32
N HIS A 262 -9.35 1.80 6.87
CA HIS A 262 -9.16 1.49 8.28
C HIS A 262 -7.71 1.08 8.61
N LEU A 263 -6.85 0.91 7.59
CA LEU A 263 -5.47 0.49 7.77
C LEU A 263 -4.62 1.60 8.42
N PRO A 264 -3.65 1.26 9.29
CA PRO A 264 -2.71 2.24 9.83
C PRO A 264 -1.87 2.90 8.74
N VAL A 265 -1.57 4.19 8.93
CA VAL A 265 -0.83 5.02 7.99
C VAL A 265 0.38 5.62 8.70
N VAL A 266 1.59 5.34 8.21
CA VAL A 266 2.84 5.97 8.68
C VAL A 266 3.45 6.85 7.58
N VAL A 267 4.41 7.69 7.96
CA VAL A 267 5.11 8.59 7.02
C VAL A 267 6.62 8.36 7.04
N ASP A 268 7.25 8.34 5.86
CA ASP A 268 8.71 8.31 5.67
C ASP A 268 9.22 9.71 5.28
N PRO A 269 9.56 10.58 6.27
CA PRO A 269 10.03 11.94 6.01
C PRO A 269 11.42 11.96 5.36
N SER A 270 12.21 10.91 5.58
CA SER A 270 13.59 10.79 5.10
C SER A 270 13.65 10.62 3.59
N HIS A 271 12.94 9.64 3.03
CA HIS A 271 12.98 9.40 1.58
C HIS A 271 12.01 10.28 0.78
N ALA A 272 11.00 10.86 1.43
CA ALA A 272 10.16 11.88 0.81
C ALA A 272 11.02 13.09 0.45
N THR A 273 11.64 13.72 1.45
CA THR A 273 12.42 14.93 1.25
C THR A 273 13.79 14.67 0.62
N GLY A 274 14.47 13.60 1.04
CA GLY A 274 15.87 13.32 0.69
C GLY A 274 16.87 14.26 1.36
N LEU A 275 16.46 15.05 2.36
CA LEU A 275 17.29 16.06 3.03
C LEU A 275 17.21 15.89 4.55
N SER A 276 18.34 15.59 5.20
CA SER A 276 18.40 15.33 6.66
C SER A 276 17.77 16.46 7.49
N ARG A 277 18.07 17.72 7.17
CA ARG A 277 17.52 18.90 7.87
C ARG A 277 16.00 19.06 7.76
N LEU A 278 15.33 18.31 6.86
CA LEU A 278 13.88 18.33 6.73
C LEU A 278 13.21 17.14 7.43
N VAL A 279 13.97 16.18 7.96
CA VAL A 279 13.41 14.98 8.61
C VAL A 279 12.60 15.37 9.85
N GLU A 280 13.17 16.15 10.76
CA GLU A 280 12.52 16.59 11.98
C GLU A 280 11.23 17.41 11.72
N PRO A 281 11.23 18.51 10.94
CA PRO A 281 10.01 19.26 10.69
C PRO A 281 8.94 18.44 9.96
N MET A 282 9.32 17.55 9.04
CA MET A 282 8.34 16.69 8.35
C MET A 282 7.82 15.55 9.22
N ALA A 283 8.61 15.03 10.17
CA ALA A 283 8.13 14.08 11.16
C ALA A 283 7.10 14.72 12.09
N MET A 284 7.35 15.95 12.57
CA MET A 284 6.38 16.69 13.38
C MET A 284 5.09 16.98 12.59
N ALA A 285 5.22 17.38 11.32
CA ALA A 285 4.07 17.62 10.47
C ALA A 285 3.25 16.33 10.21
N ALA A 286 3.92 15.19 10.03
CA ALA A 286 3.27 13.90 9.90
C ALA A 286 2.48 13.50 11.15
N ALA A 287 3.10 13.63 12.33
CA ALA A 287 2.41 13.37 13.60
C ALA A 287 1.19 14.29 13.78
N ALA A 288 1.34 15.59 13.47
CA ALA A 288 0.23 16.55 13.54
C ALA A 288 -0.89 16.28 12.51
N ALA A 289 -0.56 15.70 11.36
CA ALA A 289 -1.52 15.26 10.35
C ALA A 289 -2.26 13.97 10.72
N GLY A 290 -1.85 13.31 11.81
CA GLY A 290 -2.47 12.08 12.32
C GLY A 290 -1.84 10.79 11.78
N ALA A 291 -0.58 10.81 11.35
CA ALA A 291 0.16 9.59 11.01
C ALA A 291 0.50 8.74 12.25
#